data_AF-A0A7S2GWF7-F1
#
_entry.id   AF-A0A7S2GWF7-F1
#
_cell.length_a   1.000
_cell.length_b   1.000
_cell.length_c   1.000
_cell.angle_alpha   90.00
_cell.angle_beta   90.00
_cell.angle_gamma   90.00
#
_symmetry.space_group_name_H-M   'P 1'
#
loop_
_entity.id
_entity.type
_entity.pdbx_description
1 polymer ?
#
loop_
_entity_poly.entity_id
_entity_poly.type
_entity_poly.pdbx_seq_one_letter_code
_entity_poly.pdbx_strand_id
1 'polypeptide(L)'
;AVVVAGTDDSSSSNFGAPRPVLCRTPDEVLQGRRVKPSLCPSLELLDEIADDPSVGRLLFCGVGCAVQALRSLNGAAPEVALGLEADGLFILGTHCVDNSPTPEASLKFVSKLPGVGKERANDVLAYEFMADFRVHARLREK
;
A
#
# COMPACT_ATOMS: atom_id res chain seq x y z
N ALA A 1 -3.83 14.71 -6.72
CA ALA A 1 -4.08 13.25 -6.75
C ALA A 1 -3.46 12.59 -5.52
N VAL A 2 -3.85 11.36 -5.20
CA VAL A 2 -3.29 10.59 -4.07
C VAL A 2 -2.85 9.21 -4.56
N VAL A 3 -1.63 8.79 -4.26
CA VAL A 3 -1.18 7.40 -4.50
C VAL A 3 -1.41 6.59 -3.24
N VAL A 4 -2.13 5.48 -3.36
CA VAL A 4 -2.35 4.51 -2.28
C VAL A 4 -2.11 3.07 -2.75
N ALA A 5 -1.86 2.16 -1.80
CA ALA A 5 -1.89 0.72 -2.05
C ALA A 5 -3.33 0.21 -1.87
N GLY A 6 -4.05 0.03 -2.99
CA GLY A 6 -5.41 -0.48 -3.05
C GLY A 6 -5.49 -2.01 -3.22
N THR A 7 -6.68 -2.51 -3.47
CA THR A 7 -6.98 -3.91 -3.84
C THR A 7 -8.03 -3.91 -4.96
N ASP A 8 -8.12 -5.00 -5.72
CA ASP A 8 -9.27 -5.21 -6.61
C ASP A 8 -10.49 -5.67 -5.79
N ASP A 9 -11.61 -4.97 -5.93
CA ASP A 9 -12.87 -5.27 -5.23
C ASP A 9 -13.62 -6.49 -5.81
N SER A 10 -13.13 -7.08 -6.92
CA SER A 10 -13.79 -8.17 -7.65
C SER A 10 -13.59 -9.57 -7.06
N SER A 11 -12.70 -9.73 -6.08
CA SER A 11 -12.30 -11.03 -5.52
C SER A 11 -12.50 -11.07 -4.01
N SER A 12 -13.16 -12.13 -3.53
CA SER A 12 -13.52 -12.31 -2.13
C SER A 12 -12.32 -12.60 -1.20
N SER A 13 -11.08 -12.72 -1.69
CA SER A 13 -9.88 -12.86 -0.84
C SER A 13 -8.62 -12.23 -1.46
N ASN A 14 -8.57 -10.90 -1.54
CA ASN A 14 -7.38 -10.13 -1.97
C ASN A 14 -6.54 -9.58 -0.80
N PHE A 15 -6.61 -10.21 0.38
CA PHE A 15 -5.98 -9.75 1.62
C PHE A 15 -4.52 -9.28 1.43
N GLY A 16 -3.74 -10.05 0.68
CA GLY A 16 -2.32 -9.79 0.43
C GLY A 16 -2.00 -9.38 -1.00
N ALA A 17 -2.95 -8.94 -1.82
CA ALA A 17 -2.72 -8.59 -3.23
C ALA A 17 -2.89 -7.08 -3.47
N PRO A 18 -1.90 -6.25 -3.10
CA PRO A 18 -1.97 -4.82 -3.31
C PRO A 18 -1.77 -4.46 -4.77
N ARG A 19 -2.43 -3.38 -5.20
CA ARG A 19 -2.12 -2.68 -6.44
C ARG A 19 -1.95 -1.19 -6.18
N PRO A 20 -1.07 -0.50 -6.93
CA PRO A 20 -1.00 0.94 -6.84
C PRO A 20 -2.27 1.58 -7.45
N VAL A 21 -2.76 2.66 -6.84
CA VAL A 21 -3.93 3.40 -7.35
C VAL A 21 -3.66 4.89 -7.31
N LEU A 22 -3.90 5.58 -8.44
CA LEU A 22 -3.89 7.04 -8.52
C LEU A 22 -5.30 7.59 -8.27
N CYS A 23 -5.59 7.94 -7.02
CA CYS A 23 -6.89 8.43 -6.59
C CYS A 23 -7.08 9.92 -6.92
N ARG A 24 -8.29 10.24 -7.37
CA ARG A 24 -8.84 11.59 -7.64
C ARG A 24 -10.04 11.90 -6.75
N THR A 25 -10.64 10.91 -6.11
CA THR A 25 -11.80 11.08 -5.22
C THR A 25 -11.57 10.48 -3.82
N PRO A 26 -12.29 10.94 -2.78
CA PRO A 26 -12.24 10.32 -1.46
C PRO A 26 -12.62 8.83 -1.47
N ASP A 27 -13.59 8.43 -2.30
CA ASP A 27 -14.03 7.03 -2.39
C ASP A 27 -12.92 6.13 -2.95
N GLU A 28 -12.13 6.63 -3.91
CA GLU A 28 -10.96 5.91 -4.41
C GLU A 28 -9.87 5.80 -3.33
N VAL A 29 -9.66 6.84 -2.52
CA VAL A 29 -8.71 6.79 -1.40
C VAL A 29 -9.11 5.71 -0.40
N LEU A 30 -10.41 5.48 -0.19
CA LEU A 30 -10.90 4.42 0.69
C LEU A 30 -10.56 2.99 0.20
N GLN A 31 -10.24 2.79 -1.08
CA GLN A 31 -9.68 1.52 -1.57
C GLN A 31 -8.30 1.23 -0.94
N GLY A 32 -7.58 2.29 -0.57
CA GLY A 32 -6.30 2.25 0.15
C GLY A 32 -6.41 1.81 1.62
N ARG A 33 -7.61 1.62 2.17
CA ARG A 33 -7.80 1.25 3.58
C ARG A 33 -7.10 -0.05 3.94
N ARG A 34 -6.62 -0.12 5.19
CA ARG A 34 -5.88 -1.26 5.78
C ARG A 34 -4.54 -1.54 5.08
N VAL A 35 -3.65 -2.17 5.82
CA VAL A 35 -2.38 -2.68 5.28
C VAL A 35 -2.64 -3.96 4.49
N LYS A 36 -2.08 -4.03 3.29
CA LYS A 36 -1.97 -5.25 2.49
C LYS A 36 -0.58 -5.83 2.77
N PRO A 37 -0.46 -6.99 3.42
CA PRO A 37 0.83 -7.46 3.96
C PRO A 37 1.69 -8.15 2.90
N SER A 38 1.88 -7.50 1.75
CA SER A 38 2.86 -7.89 0.74
C SER A 38 3.40 -6.66 0.01
N LEU A 39 4.41 -6.87 -0.85
CA LEU A 39 5.02 -5.80 -1.64
C LEU A 39 4.01 -5.18 -2.62
N CYS A 40 3.92 -3.85 -2.62
CA CYS A 40 3.15 -3.05 -3.58
C CYS A 40 4.12 -2.22 -4.44
N PRO A 41 4.07 -2.28 -5.78
CA PRO A 41 4.88 -1.44 -6.65
C PRO A 41 4.29 -0.03 -6.76
N SER A 42 4.26 0.73 -5.66
CA SER A 42 3.62 2.06 -5.59
C SER A 42 4.18 3.11 -6.57
N LEU A 43 5.41 2.91 -7.05
CA LEU A 43 6.11 3.82 -7.97
C LEU A 43 5.87 3.50 -9.45
N GLU A 44 5.11 2.45 -9.78
CA GLU A 44 4.75 2.13 -11.17
C GLU A 44 3.89 3.24 -11.82
N LEU A 45 3.20 4.06 -11.00
CA LEU A 45 2.35 5.15 -11.45
C LEU A 45 3.11 6.44 -11.81
N LEU A 46 4.43 6.49 -11.64
CA LEU A 46 5.17 7.75 -11.80
C LEU A 46 5.12 8.29 -13.23
N ASP A 47 5.19 7.41 -14.23
CA ASP A 47 5.09 7.81 -15.65
C ASP A 47 3.67 8.35 -15.95
N GLU A 48 2.62 7.67 -15.47
CA GLU A 48 1.23 8.15 -15.59
C GLU A 48 1.03 9.53 -14.94
N ILE A 49 1.66 9.75 -13.77
CA ILE A 49 1.58 11.03 -13.07
C ILE A 49 2.31 12.13 -13.84
N ALA A 50 3.51 11.85 -14.36
CA ALA A 50 4.31 12.81 -15.11
C ALA A 50 3.65 13.21 -16.44
N ASP A 51 2.95 12.27 -17.08
CA ASP A 51 2.24 12.48 -18.35
C ASP A 51 0.87 13.17 -18.17
N ASP A 52 0.35 13.28 -16.94
CA ASP A 52 -0.94 13.92 -16.67
C ASP A 52 -0.78 15.37 -16.14
N PRO A 53 -0.93 16.39 -16.99
CA PRO A 53 -0.79 17.79 -16.60
C PRO A 53 -1.88 18.27 -15.63
N SER A 54 -2.95 17.49 -15.38
CA SER A 54 -3.95 17.81 -14.37
C SER A 54 -3.46 17.53 -12.94
N VAL A 55 -2.35 16.82 -12.77
CA VAL A 55 -1.75 16.52 -11.45
C VAL A 55 -0.75 17.62 -11.06
N GLY A 56 -1.25 18.78 -10.60
CA GLY A 56 -0.38 19.81 -10.04
C GLY A 56 0.15 19.49 -8.64
N ARG A 57 -0.60 18.70 -7.86
CA ARG A 57 -0.27 18.33 -6.47
C ARG A 57 -0.53 16.85 -6.21
N LEU A 58 0.39 16.20 -5.51
CA LEU A 58 0.40 14.77 -5.24
C LEU A 58 0.59 14.49 -3.74
N LEU A 59 -0.29 13.68 -3.17
CA LEU A 59 -0.02 13.00 -1.89
C LEU A 59 0.42 11.57 -2.16
N PHE A 60 1.64 11.22 -1.78
CA PHE A 60 2.16 9.86 -1.87
C PHE A 60 2.06 9.17 -0.51
N CYS A 61 1.24 8.11 -0.42
CA CYS A 61 1.14 7.25 0.77
C CYS A 61 1.95 5.97 0.55
N GLY A 62 3.02 5.76 1.32
CA GLY A 62 3.90 4.62 1.09
C GLY A 62 4.89 4.33 2.22
N VAL A 63 5.66 3.27 2.03
CA VAL A 63 6.68 2.82 3.00
C VAL A 63 8.04 3.48 2.75
N GLY A 64 8.95 3.37 3.72
CA GLY A 64 10.26 4.05 3.69
C GLY A 64 11.09 3.82 2.43
N CYS A 65 11.20 2.59 1.92
CA CYS A 65 11.99 2.31 0.70
C CYS A 65 11.39 2.98 -0.55
N ALA A 66 10.07 3.02 -0.68
CA ALA A 66 9.40 3.68 -1.79
C ALA A 66 9.57 5.21 -1.70
N VAL A 67 9.52 5.78 -0.50
CA VAL A 67 9.80 7.21 -0.27
C VAL A 67 11.24 7.56 -0.64
N GLN A 68 12.21 6.72 -0.27
CA GLN A 68 13.61 6.94 -0.64
C GLN A 68 13.79 6.92 -2.17
N ALA A 69 13.25 5.92 -2.85
CA ALA A 69 13.31 5.82 -4.31
C ALA A 69 12.62 7.02 -5.00
N LEU A 70 11.44 7.43 -4.52
CA LEU A 70 10.74 8.64 -4.99
C LEU A 70 11.60 9.90 -4.82
N ARG A 71 12.26 10.07 -3.66
CA ARG A 71 13.12 11.22 -3.39
C ARG A 71 14.44 11.20 -4.18
N SER A 72 14.85 10.05 -4.69
CA SER A 72 16.06 9.88 -5.51
C SER A 72 15.84 10.01 -7.02
N LEU A 73 14.61 10.33 -7.46
CA LEU A 73 14.29 10.40 -8.89
C LEU A 73 15.19 11.38 -9.64
N ASN A 74 15.89 10.85 -10.66
CA ASN A 74 16.72 11.58 -11.61
C ASN A 74 17.76 12.54 -11.00
N GLY A 75 18.12 12.36 -9.73
CA GLY A 75 19.04 13.27 -9.01
C GLY A 75 18.52 14.72 -8.88
N ALA A 76 17.25 14.96 -9.19
CA ALA A 76 16.59 16.25 -9.15
C ALA A 76 15.52 16.26 -8.04
N ALA A 77 14.89 17.42 -7.82
CA ALA A 77 13.69 17.48 -6.98
C ALA A 77 12.58 16.63 -7.63
N PRO A 78 11.96 15.68 -6.91
CA PRO A 78 10.92 14.80 -7.46
C PRO A 78 9.75 15.55 -8.09
N GLU A 79 9.42 16.73 -7.56
CA GLU A 79 8.41 17.63 -8.07
C GLU A 79 8.69 18.02 -9.53
N VAL A 80 9.96 18.29 -9.87
CA VAL A 80 10.38 18.62 -11.24
C VAL A 80 10.29 17.39 -12.15
N ALA A 81 10.74 16.23 -11.66
CA ALA A 81 10.70 14.99 -12.43
C ALA A 81 9.26 14.55 -12.78
N LEU A 82 8.29 14.92 -11.93
CA LEU A 82 6.88 14.55 -12.07
C LEU A 82 6.00 15.69 -12.60
N GLY A 83 6.57 16.84 -12.96
CA GLY A 83 5.79 17.99 -13.45
C GLY A 83 4.84 18.62 -12.42
N LEU A 84 5.11 18.46 -11.13
CA LEU A 84 4.29 19.01 -10.05
C LEU A 84 4.57 20.50 -9.83
N GLU A 85 3.63 21.19 -9.18
CA GLU A 85 3.84 22.53 -8.63
C GLU A 85 5.00 22.56 -7.63
N ALA A 86 5.60 23.74 -7.43
CA ALA A 86 6.53 23.96 -6.33
C ALA A 86 5.86 23.58 -4.99
N ASP A 87 6.55 22.76 -4.18
CA ASP A 87 6.02 22.18 -2.94
C ASP A 87 4.73 21.35 -3.13
N GLY A 88 4.47 20.86 -4.35
CA GLY A 88 3.29 20.09 -4.71
C GLY A 88 3.32 18.64 -4.26
N LEU A 89 4.43 18.14 -3.71
CA LEU A 89 4.58 16.76 -3.25
C LEU A 89 4.45 16.64 -1.73
N PHE A 90 3.42 15.94 -1.29
CA PHE A 90 3.15 15.57 0.09
C PHE A 90 3.46 14.09 0.29
N ILE A 91 4.03 13.73 1.44
CA ILE A 91 4.36 12.33 1.75
C ILE A 91 3.72 11.95 3.07
N LEU A 92 2.91 10.89 3.04
CA LEU A 92 2.42 10.19 4.22
C LEU A 92 3.12 8.84 4.32
N GLY A 93 4.21 8.82 5.07
CA GLY A 93 5.03 7.64 5.28
C GLY A 93 4.48 6.74 6.39
N THR A 94 4.56 5.42 6.23
CA THR A 94 4.31 4.45 7.29
C THR A 94 5.57 3.63 7.62
N HIS A 95 5.74 3.28 8.90
CA HIS A 95 6.77 2.33 9.31
C HIS A 95 6.53 0.97 8.63
N CYS A 96 7.61 0.29 8.25
CA CYS A 96 7.52 -0.99 7.57
C CYS A 96 8.77 -1.83 7.85
N VAL A 97 8.55 -3.04 8.33
CA VAL A 97 9.52 -4.12 8.49
C VAL A 97 8.83 -5.44 8.12
N ASP A 98 9.60 -6.46 7.76
CA ASP A 98 9.12 -7.83 7.54
C ASP A 98 7.96 -7.98 6.52
N ASN A 99 8.00 -7.18 5.44
CA ASN A 99 6.96 -7.27 4.40
C ASN A 99 7.04 -8.60 3.65
N SER A 100 5.89 -9.17 3.27
CA SER A 100 5.87 -10.42 2.51
C SER A 100 6.24 -10.18 1.05
N PRO A 101 7.06 -11.04 0.43
CA PRO A 101 7.44 -10.88 -0.97
C PRO A 101 6.27 -11.07 -1.93
N THR A 102 5.28 -11.89 -1.56
CA THR A 102 4.11 -12.19 -2.41
C THR A 102 2.83 -12.32 -1.58
N PRO A 103 1.64 -12.21 -2.22
CA PRO A 103 0.36 -12.50 -1.58
C PRO A 103 0.32 -13.89 -0.95
N GLU A 104 0.87 -14.91 -1.61
CA GLU A 104 0.87 -16.30 -1.15
C GLU A 104 1.75 -16.47 0.09
N ALA A 105 2.87 -15.76 0.18
CA ALA A 105 3.72 -15.76 1.37
C ALA A 105 2.98 -15.17 2.58
N SER A 106 2.22 -14.09 2.36
CA SER A 106 1.40 -13.48 3.40
C SER A 106 0.27 -14.42 3.87
N LEU A 107 -0.39 -15.09 2.94
CA LEU A 107 -1.42 -16.09 3.23
C LEU A 107 -0.85 -17.28 4.00
N LYS A 108 0.33 -17.75 3.60
CA LYS A 108 1.06 -18.82 4.27
C LYS A 108 1.40 -18.46 5.71
N PHE A 109 1.79 -17.21 5.98
CA PHE A 109 2.05 -16.75 7.34
C PHE A 109 0.78 -16.81 8.19
N VAL A 110 -0.31 -16.16 7.75
CA VAL A 110 -1.54 -16.11 8.56
C VAL A 110 -2.18 -17.48 8.76
N SER A 111 -2.01 -18.40 7.81
CA SER A 111 -2.49 -19.79 7.94
C SER A 111 -1.81 -20.59 9.06
N LYS A 112 -0.68 -20.10 9.57
CA LYS A 112 0.07 -20.71 10.68
C LYS A 112 -0.27 -20.08 12.03
N LEU A 113 -1.07 -19.01 12.06
CA LEU A 113 -1.40 -18.34 13.32
C LEU A 113 -2.36 -19.21 14.15
N PRO A 114 -2.06 -19.42 15.45
CA PRO A 114 -3.00 -20.05 16.38
C PRO A 114 -4.34 -19.30 16.39
N GLY A 115 -5.46 -20.02 16.27
CA GLY A 115 -6.80 -19.44 16.24
C GLY A 115 -7.29 -18.94 14.86
N VAL A 116 -6.40 -18.88 13.86
CA VAL A 116 -6.76 -18.63 12.45
C VAL A 116 -6.73 -19.93 11.65
N GLY A 117 -5.59 -20.63 11.68
CA GLY A 117 -5.39 -21.87 10.92
C GLY A 117 -5.56 -21.71 9.41
N LYS A 118 -5.49 -22.82 8.67
CA LYS A 118 -5.71 -22.82 7.22
C LYS A 118 -7.17 -22.52 6.87
N GLU A 119 -8.07 -22.93 7.75
CA GLU A 119 -9.52 -22.87 7.58
C GLU A 119 -10.08 -21.45 7.64
N ARG A 120 -9.42 -20.52 8.33
CA ARG A 120 -9.84 -19.10 8.39
C ARG A 120 -8.81 -18.14 7.81
N ALA A 121 -7.75 -18.65 7.16
CA ALA A 121 -6.72 -17.80 6.57
C ALA A 121 -7.29 -16.78 5.58
N ASN A 122 -8.31 -17.17 4.81
CA ASN A 122 -9.00 -16.29 3.87
C ASN A 122 -9.92 -15.27 4.57
N ASP A 123 -10.30 -15.48 5.83
CA ASP A 123 -11.14 -14.54 6.58
C ASP A 123 -10.34 -13.36 7.14
N VAL A 124 -9.00 -13.41 7.09
CA VAL A 124 -8.12 -12.37 7.63
C VAL A 124 -8.25 -11.08 6.82
N LEU A 125 -8.51 -9.98 7.52
CA LEU A 125 -8.62 -8.62 6.98
C LEU A 125 -7.39 -7.75 7.27
N ALA A 126 -6.69 -8.02 8.37
CA ALA A 126 -5.49 -7.33 8.82
C ALA A 126 -4.80 -8.21 9.87
N TYR A 127 -3.48 -8.10 9.99
CA TYR A 127 -2.76 -8.54 11.19
C TYR A 127 -1.73 -7.48 11.60
N GLU A 128 -1.31 -7.51 12.86
CA GLU A 128 -0.25 -6.65 13.39
C GLU A 128 0.58 -7.41 14.42
N PHE A 129 1.90 -7.17 14.45
CA PHE A 129 2.78 -7.62 15.53
C PHE A 129 2.72 -6.60 16.66
N MET A 130 2.01 -6.95 17.74
CA MET A 130 1.74 -6.01 18.82
C MET A 130 2.82 -6.06 19.89
N ALA A 131 2.96 -4.96 20.63
CA ALA A 131 3.95 -4.80 21.70
C ALA A 131 3.78 -5.78 22.88
N ASP A 132 2.68 -6.54 22.93
CA ASP A 132 2.41 -7.59 23.90
C ASP A 132 3.01 -8.96 23.50
N PHE A 133 3.90 -8.97 22.51
CA PHE A 133 4.54 -10.17 21.95
C PHE A 133 3.53 -11.16 21.33
N ARG A 134 2.39 -10.66 20.84
CA ARG A 134 1.39 -11.47 20.14
C ARG A 134 1.12 -10.90 18.75
N VAL A 135 0.70 -11.78 17.85
CA VAL A 135 0.15 -11.39 16.55
C VAL A 135 -1.35 -11.24 16.69
N HIS A 136 -1.86 -10.04 16.46
CA HIS A 136 -3.29 -9.76 16.49
C HIS A 136 -3.83 -9.85 15.07
N ALA A 137 -4.79 -10.74 14.82
CA ALA A 137 -5.42 -10.89 13.51
C ALA A 137 -6.89 -10.47 13.57
N ARG A 138 -7.29 -9.56 12.69
CA ARG A 138 -8.69 -9.18 12.51
C ARG A 138 -9.30 -10.05 11.42
N LEU A 139 -10.41 -10.71 11.75
CA LEU A 139 -11.13 -11.60 10.85
C LEU A 139 -12.43 -10.94 10.39
N ARG A 140 -12.97 -11.38 9.25
CA ARG A 140 -14.36 -11.09 8.87
C ARG A 140 -15.33 -11.69 9.90
N GLU A 141 -16.34 -10.92 10.24
CA GLU A 141 -17.51 -11.43 10.96
C GLU A 141 -18.29 -12.35 10.03
N LYS A 142 -18.90 -13.40 10.59
CA LYS A 142 -19.77 -14.33 9.84
C LYS A 142 -21.17 -13.76 9.70
#